data_AF-A0A523VL11-F1
#
_entry.id   AF-A0A523VL11-F1
#
_cell.length_a   1.000
_cell.length_b   1.000
_cell.length_c   1.000
_cell.angle_alpha   90.00
_cell.angle_beta   90.00
_cell.angle_gamma   90.00
#
_symmetry.space_group_name_H-M   'P 1'
#
loop_
_entity.id
_entity.type
_entity.pdbx_description
1 polymer ?
#
loop_
_entity_poly.entity_id
_entity_poly.type
_entity_poly.pdbx_seq_one_letter_code
_entity_poly.pdbx_strand_id
1 'polypeptide(L)'
;MRTRGVLIARWVAVVISAAAVGGGLFYAIGLVLDWPAWLRGIGWVWRREVPEASVPRLLQLAVVAAVWAWGVFLVVRDGSKWRPRHVRALLIWTVLFTPVVQVVCAAQHRALPFSAAFMTTVDPREGFFEEGVKMEDPVAFVRGHVDRMPQYRGVHLQTQPPGWAVAFWGARVVWERIPAAADSVAHWLLRSDCTSYEYRGMEPAQIAAATLQMSLVVISGVGAIPLYLLGREAFSERAARLAVAVYPLMPGLLAFQSKRGVLYAIVTITALWLARRAVTRGRWRDAVSLGVLLAVTSLLALQSSVMVALVGAYLLGHVLFIERSRGSWRVVARISLAVALSFAVLWGGMWLVWGVSWPEIY
;
A
#
# COMPACT_ATOMS: atom_id res chain seq x y z
N MET A 1 -12.10 28.34 -28.38
CA MET A 1 -12.67 27.20 -27.64
C MET A 1 -11.71 26.52 -26.63
N ARG A 2 -10.39 26.71 -26.68
CA ARG A 2 -9.43 26.13 -25.69
C ARG A 2 -9.60 26.61 -24.24
N THR A 3 -10.24 27.77 -24.01
CA THR A 3 -10.34 28.41 -22.69
C THR A 3 -11.35 27.74 -21.74
N ARG A 4 -12.48 27.21 -22.23
CA ARG A 4 -13.49 26.55 -21.38
C ARG A 4 -12.97 25.26 -20.73
N GLY A 5 -12.20 24.45 -21.46
CA GLY A 5 -11.64 23.20 -20.92
C GLY A 5 -10.61 23.42 -19.82
N VAL A 6 -9.77 24.45 -19.94
CA VAL A 6 -8.78 24.83 -18.91
C VAL A 6 -9.48 25.34 -17.65
N LEU A 7 -10.57 26.09 -17.81
CA LEU A 7 -11.34 26.60 -16.67
C LEU A 7 -11.99 25.45 -15.89
N ILE A 8 -12.64 24.51 -16.59
CA ILE A 8 -13.29 23.34 -15.97
C ILE A 8 -12.26 22.47 -15.24
N ALA A 9 -11.12 22.18 -15.87
CA ALA A 9 -10.06 21.38 -15.26
C ALA A 9 -9.50 22.04 -13.99
N ARG A 10 -9.34 23.37 -14.00
CA ARG A 10 -8.93 24.15 -12.81
C ARG A 10 -9.98 24.09 -11.71
N TRP A 11 -11.26 24.29 -12.05
CA TRP A 11 -12.35 24.20 -11.09
C TRP A 11 -12.46 22.81 -10.46
N VAL A 12 -12.39 21.75 -11.26
CA VAL A 12 -12.39 20.37 -10.76
C VAL A 12 -11.19 20.13 -9.86
N ALA A 13 -9.99 20.59 -10.23
CA ALA A 13 -8.80 20.45 -9.39
C ALA A 13 -8.94 21.21 -8.06
N VAL A 14 -9.51 22.43 -8.08
CA VAL A 14 -9.75 23.23 -6.87
C VAL A 14 -10.79 22.55 -5.99
N VAL A 15 -11.90 22.07 -6.54
CA VAL A 15 -12.97 21.38 -5.79
C VAL A 15 -12.43 20.09 -5.17
N ILE A 16 -11.69 19.27 -5.92
CA ILE A 16 -11.07 18.05 -5.39
C ILE A 16 -10.05 18.40 -4.31
N SER A 17 -9.22 19.42 -4.51
CA SER A 17 -8.23 19.85 -3.52
C SER A 17 -8.90 20.37 -2.25
N ALA A 18 -9.95 21.18 -2.40
CA ALA A 18 -10.73 21.72 -1.29
C ALA A 18 -11.48 20.61 -0.55
N ALA A 19 -12.04 19.63 -1.25
CA ALA A 19 -12.67 18.46 -0.65
C ALA A 19 -11.65 17.57 0.07
N ALA A 20 -10.46 17.37 -0.50
CA ALA A 20 -9.39 16.60 0.14
C ALA A 20 -8.84 17.30 1.40
N VAL A 21 -8.55 18.61 1.31
CA VAL A 21 -8.07 19.40 2.44
C VAL A 21 -9.16 19.57 3.49
N GLY A 22 -10.37 19.95 3.09
CA GLY A 22 -11.52 20.13 3.96
C GLY A 22 -11.96 18.83 4.62
N GLY A 23 -12.01 17.73 3.87
CA GLY A 23 -12.27 16.40 4.41
C GLY A 23 -11.16 15.92 5.36
N GLY A 24 -9.90 16.19 5.02
CA GLY A 24 -8.75 15.89 5.88
C GLY A 24 -8.75 16.70 7.18
N LEU A 25 -9.05 17.99 7.11
CA LEU A 25 -9.19 18.87 8.28
C LEU A 25 -10.39 18.48 9.14
N PHE A 26 -11.55 18.22 8.52
CA PHE A 26 -12.74 17.73 9.21
C PHE A 26 -12.43 16.42 9.94
N TYR A 27 -11.74 15.50 9.27
CA TYR A 27 -11.31 14.23 9.88
C TYR A 27 -10.34 14.46 11.05
N ALA A 28 -9.32 15.30 10.88
CA ALA A 28 -8.35 15.60 11.93
C ALA A 28 -8.99 16.30 13.13
N ILE A 29 -9.80 17.34 12.90
CA ILE A 29 -10.56 18.04 13.95
C ILE A 29 -11.51 17.06 14.62
N GLY A 30 -12.20 16.23 13.85
CA GLY A 30 -13.13 15.26 14.41
C GLY A 30 -12.46 14.18 15.24
N LEU A 31 -11.24 13.77 14.88
CA LEU A 31 -10.40 12.91 15.71
C LEU A 31 -9.90 13.62 16.97
N VAL A 32 -9.60 14.91 16.93
CA VAL A 32 -9.14 15.67 18.12
C VAL A 32 -10.29 15.94 19.09
N LEU A 33 -11.42 16.41 18.57
CA LEU A 33 -12.61 16.79 19.34
C LEU A 33 -13.52 15.60 19.66
N ASP A 34 -13.15 14.41 19.19
CA ASP A 34 -13.93 13.19 19.37
C ASP A 34 -15.35 13.25 18.78
N TRP A 35 -15.50 13.95 17.67
CA TRP A 35 -16.79 14.24 17.08
C TRP A 35 -16.75 14.24 15.55
N PRO A 36 -17.72 13.61 14.86
CA PRO A 36 -18.79 12.77 15.40
C PRO A 36 -18.31 11.35 15.76
N ALA A 37 -19.01 10.68 16.68
CA ALA A 37 -18.62 9.36 17.21
C ALA A 37 -18.46 8.26 16.14
N TRP A 38 -19.14 8.38 14.99
CA TRP A 38 -19.00 7.44 13.87
C TRP A 38 -17.66 7.56 13.13
N LEU A 39 -16.90 8.66 13.30
CA LEU A 39 -15.51 8.74 12.81
C LEU A 39 -14.59 7.71 13.49
N ARG A 40 -15.02 7.11 14.61
CA ARG A 40 -14.35 5.96 15.24
C ARG A 40 -14.58 4.65 14.48
N GLY A 41 -15.45 4.63 13.47
CA GLY A 41 -15.85 3.41 12.78
C GLY A 41 -16.59 2.42 13.67
N ILE A 42 -17.33 1.50 13.05
CA ILE A 42 -18.06 0.43 13.77
C ILE A 42 -17.13 -0.77 14.05
N GLY A 43 -15.97 -0.84 13.37
CA GLY A 43 -14.94 -1.88 13.55
C GLY A 43 -13.49 -1.36 13.64
N TRP A 44 -13.29 -0.04 13.63
CA TRP A 44 -11.96 0.60 13.64
C TRP A 44 -11.83 1.60 14.79
N VAL A 45 -12.28 1.21 15.98
CA VAL A 45 -12.23 2.08 17.16
C VAL A 45 -10.76 2.36 17.46
N TRP A 46 -10.32 3.59 17.17
CA TRP A 46 -9.01 4.08 17.56
C TRP A 46 -8.95 4.02 19.09
N ARG A 47 -8.23 3.04 19.66
CA ARG A 47 -7.86 3.10 21.08
C ARG A 47 -6.98 4.33 21.24
N ARG A 48 -7.58 5.41 21.77
CA ARG A 48 -6.82 6.54 22.29
C ARG A 48 -6.24 6.13 23.63
N GLU A 49 -5.26 5.26 23.59
CA GLU A 49 -4.22 5.33 24.60
C GLU A 49 -3.46 6.61 24.24
N VAL A 50 -3.88 7.73 24.87
CA VAL A 50 -3.11 8.97 24.82
C VAL A 50 -1.73 8.56 25.33
N PRO A 51 -0.68 8.63 24.50
CA PRO A 51 0.66 8.35 24.96
C PRO A 51 0.88 9.13 26.24
N GLU A 52 1.40 8.49 27.29
CA GLU A 52 2.02 9.28 28.35
C GLU A 52 3.04 10.19 27.66
N ALA A 53 2.77 11.49 27.72
CA ALA A 53 3.55 12.51 27.04
C ALA A 53 4.88 12.65 27.78
N SER A 54 5.78 11.70 27.55
CA SER A 54 7.13 11.76 28.08
C SER A 54 7.97 12.69 27.21
N VAL A 55 8.82 13.48 27.84
CA VAL A 55 9.74 14.40 27.15
C VAL A 55 10.54 13.70 26.03
N PRO A 56 11.08 12.48 26.22
CA PRO A 56 11.79 11.78 25.15
C PRO A 56 10.93 11.51 23.91
N ARG A 57 9.65 11.11 24.10
CA ARG A 57 8.72 10.83 23.01
C ARG A 57 8.35 12.09 22.22
N LEU A 58 8.11 13.21 22.92
CA LEU A 58 7.87 14.51 22.30
C LEU A 58 9.10 15.02 21.53
N LEU A 59 10.31 14.82 22.07
CA LEU A 59 11.55 15.18 21.38
C LEU A 59 11.74 14.37 20.08
N GLN A 60 11.42 13.07 20.08
CA GLN A 60 11.46 12.26 18.85
C GLN A 60 10.53 12.82 17.77
N LEU A 61 9.29 13.16 18.13
CA LEU A 61 8.34 13.79 17.20
C LEU A 61 8.84 15.15 16.70
N ALA A 62 9.38 15.99 17.59
CA ALA A 62 9.91 17.30 17.23
C ALA A 62 11.10 17.18 16.26
N VAL A 63 12.01 16.22 16.48
CA VAL A 63 13.14 15.96 15.58
C VAL A 63 12.64 15.50 14.20
N VAL A 64 11.70 14.56 14.14
CA VAL A 64 11.11 14.11 12.87
C VAL A 64 10.42 15.27 12.16
N ALA A 65 9.63 16.08 12.87
CA ALA A 65 8.97 17.24 12.30
C ALA A 65 9.96 18.28 11.76
N ALA A 66 11.06 18.54 12.48
CA ALA A 66 12.12 19.45 12.04
C ALA A 66 12.85 18.95 10.80
N VAL A 67 13.23 17.66 10.76
CA VAL A 67 13.87 17.02 9.60
C VAL A 67 12.94 17.07 8.37
N TRP A 68 11.65 16.80 8.58
CA TRP A 68 10.64 16.92 7.53
C TRP A 68 10.49 18.36 7.02
N ALA A 69 10.32 19.32 7.92
CA ALA A 69 10.17 20.74 7.59
C ALA A 69 11.38 21.26 6.83
N TRP A 70 12.58 20.83 7.20
CA TRP A 70 13.81 21.11 6.47
C TRP A 70 13.77 20.55 5.03
N GLY A 71 13.36 19.29 4.85
CA GLY A 71 13.19 18.69 3.52
C GLY A 71 12.21 19.46 2.64
N VAL A 72 11.07 19.87 3.19
CA VAL A 72 10.08 20.70 2.49
C VAL A 72 10.63 22.08 2.16
N PHE A 73 11.31 22.72 3.10
CA PHE A 73 11.94 24.03 2.91
C PHE A 73 12.91 24.01 1.73
N LEU A 74 13.77 22.99 1.62
CA LEU A 74 14.68 22.83 0.48
C LEU A 74 13.94 22.71 -0.86
N VAL A 75 12.80 22.01 -0.89
CA VAL A 75 11.96 21.88 -2.09
C VAL A 75 11.33 23.23 -2.48
N VAL A 76 10.83 23.99 -1.50
CA VAL A 76 10.14 25.27 -1.72
C VAL A 76 11.11 26.38 -2.13
N ARG A 77 12.26 26.49 -1.45
CA ARG A 77 13.23 27.57 -1.65
C ARG A 77 13.78 27.61 -3.08
N ASP A 78 14.10 26.46 -3.64
CA ASP A 78 14.86 26.36 -4.89
C ASP A 78 13.98 26.41 -6.16
N GLY A 79 12.68 26.74 -6.01
CA GLY A 79 11.80 27.37 -7.01
C GLY A 79 11.45 26.59 -8.29
N SER A 80 12.44 26.10 -9.05
CA SER A 80 12.21 25.45 -10.35
C SER A 80 13.38 24.66 -10.94
N LYS A 81 14.63 24.79 -10.47
CA LYS A 81 15.81 24.21 -11.15
C LYS A 81 16.60 23.23 -10.28
N TRP A 82 15.99 22.09 -9.96
CA TRP A 82 16.73 21.03 -9.30
C TRP A 82 17.56 20.22 -10.29
N ARG A 83 18.87 20.10 -10.02
CA ARG A 83 19.73 19.15 -10.72
C ARG A 83 19.24 17.72 -10.44
N PRO A 84 19.43 16.75 -11.35
CA PRO A 84 19.00 15.36 -11.14
C PRO A 84 19.50 14.74 -9.82
N ARG A 85 20.70 15.12 -9.36
CA ARG A 85 21.24 14.68 -8.07
C ARG A 85 20.39 15.09 -6.86
N HIS A 86 19.78 16.27 -6.88
CA HIS A 86 18.92 16.76 -5.80
C HIS A 86 17.59 16.00 -5.79
N VAL A 87 17.03 15.70 -6.98
CA VAL A 87 15.84 14.85 -7.10
C VAL A 87 16.12 13.45 -6.55
N ARG A 88 17.26 12.84 -6.92
CA ARG A 88 17.67 11.53 -6.38
C ARG A 88 17.84 11.59 -4.86
N ALA A 89 18.48 12.62 -4.34
CA ALA A 89 18.65 12.81 -2.89
C ALA A 89 17.29 12.93 -2.18
N LEU A 90 16.33 13.69 -2.71
CA LEU A 90 14.98 13.78 -2.15
C LEU A 90 14.26 12.43 -2.19
N LEU A 91 14.36 11.68 -3.28
CA LEU A 91 13.74 10.36 -3.38
C LEU A 91 14.36 9.38 -2.38
N ILE A 92 15.69 9.31 -2.30
CA ILE A 92 16.39 8.47 -1.31
C ILE A 92 16.00 8.88 0.11
N TRP A 93 16.05 10.18 0.40
CA TRP A 93 15.63 10.71 1.69
C TRP A 93 14.19 10.31 2.00
N THR A 94 13.24 10.50 1.09
CA THR A 94 11.82 10.16 1.31
C THR A 94 11.64 8.66 1.53
N VAL A 95 12.29 7.83 0.71
CA VAL A 95 12.23 6.36 0.83
C VAL A 95 12.71 5.90 2.20
N LEU A 96 13.80 6.49 2.71
CA LEU A 96 14.35 6.15 4.04
C LEU A 96 13.60 6.83 5.19
N PHE A 97 13.04 8.02 4.96
CA PHE A 97 12.40 8.81 5.99
C PHE A 97 10.99 8.31 6.30
N THR A 98 10.23 7.83 5.30
CA THR A 98 8.89 7.26 5.53
C THR A 98 8.87 6.17 6.62
N PRO A 99 9.68 5.10 6.57
CA PRO A 99 9.70 4.10 7.64
C PRO A 99 10.13 4.68 8.99
N VAL A 100 11.03 5.67 9.02
CA VAL A 100 11.43 6.35 10.25
C VAL A 100 10.25 7.09 10.88
N VAL A 101 9.48 7.85 10.10
CA VAL A 101 8.27 8.53 10.59
C VAL A 101 7.27 7.50 11.12
N GLN A 102 7.07 6.40 10.39
CA GLN A 102 6.17 5.33 10.82
C GLN A 102 6.59 4.76 12.19
N VAL A 103 7.86 4.36 12.32
CA VAL A 103 8.43 3.82 13.57
C VAL A 103 8.33 4.82 14.71
N VAL A 104 8.63 6.11 14.49
CA VAL A 104 8.53 7.14 15.53
C VAL A 104 7.08 7.37 15.96
N CYS A 105 6.13 7.35 15.02
CA CYS A 105 4.70 7.40 15.34
C CYS A 105 4.27 6.16 16.15
N ALA A 106 4.71 4.96 15.78
CA ALA A 106 4.42 3.74 16.54
C ALA A 106 5.04 3.76 17.95
N ALA A 107 6.23 4.35 18.10
CA ALA A 107 6.92 4.53 19.38
C ALA A 107 6.14 5.42 20.37
N GLN A 108 5.22 6.25 19.86
CA GLN A 108 4.34 7.04 20.73
C GLN A 108 3.37 6.15 21.50
N HIS A 109 2.91 5.06 20.89
CA HIS A 109 1.91 4.18 21.49
C HIS A 109 2.50 2.93 22.13
N ARG A 110 3.71 2.51 21.73
CA ARG A 110 4.32 1.26 22.20
C ARG A 110 5.80 1.44 22.55
N ALA A 111 6.24 0.77 23.61
CA ALA A 111 7.65 0.75 24.01
C ALA A 111 8.55 0.07 22.94
N LEU A 112 8.01 -0.93 22.25
CA LEU A 112 8.64 -1.60 21.12
C LEU A 112 7.88 -1.23 19.84
N PRO A 113 8.36 -0.28 19.01
CA PRO A 113 7.57 0.22 17.88
C PRO A 113 7.19 -0.85 16.86
N PHE A 114 8.06 -1.84 16.67
CA PHE A 114 7.83 -2.96 15.76
C PHE A 114 6.83 -4.00 16.29
N SER A 115 6.49 -4.00 17.58
CA SER A 115 5.49 -4.93 18.11
C SER A 115 4.13 -4.67 17.47
N ALA A 116 3.81 -3.41 17.13
CA ALA A 116 2.62 -3.06 16.37
C ALA A 116 2.52 -3.83 15.05
N ALA A 117 3.63 -3.91 14.33
CA ALA A 117 3.71 -4.55 13.03
C ALA A 117 3.64 -6.07 13.14
N PHE A 118 4.34 -6.63 14.14
CA PHE A 118 4.27 -8.05 14.44
C PHE A 118 2.85 -8.46 14.82
N MET A 119 2.25 -7.82 15.83
CA MET A 119 0.89 -8.13 16.31
C MET A 119 -0.19 -7.96 15.25
N THR A 120 -0.05 -6.99 14.34
CA THR A 120 -0.97 -6.84 13.21
C THR A 120 -0.82 -7.96 12.18
N THR A 121 0.39 -8.49 12.00
CA THR A 121 0.68 -9.57 11.04
C THR A 121 0.09 -10.89 11.49
N VAL A 122 0.21 -11.17 12.78
CA VAL A 122 -0.16 -12.45 13.41
C VAL A 122 -1.57 -12.42 14.02
N ASP A 123 -2.32 -11.33 13.87
CA ASP A 123 -3.69 -11.20 14.36
C ASP A 123 -4.56 -12.33 13.76
N PRO A 124 -5.17 -13.20 14.60
CA PRO A 124 -5.98 -14.31 14.11
C PRO A 124 -7.18 -13.87 13.25
N ARG A 125 -7.64 -12.61 13.38
CA ARG A 125 -8.72 -12.06 12.55
C ARG A 125 -8.31 -11.88 11.09
N GLU A 126 -7.01 -11.71 10.83
CA GLU A 126 -6.46 -11.66 9.47
C GLU A 126 -6.41 -13.06 8.85
N GLY A 127 -5.95 -14.07 9.59
CA GLY A 127 -5.93 -15.49 9.18
C GLY A 127 -4.84 -15.89 8.18
N PHE A 128 -4.33 -14.95 7.36
CA PHE A 128 -3.31 -15.26 6.33
C PHE A 128 -2.00 -15.79 6.89
N PHE A 129 -1.50 -15.20 7.97
CA PHE A 129 -0.27 -15.65 8.61
C PHE A 129 -0.46 -17.05 9.19
N GLU A 130 -1.51 -17.25 9.99
CA GLU A 130 -1.79 -18.52 10.67
C GLU A 130 -1.90 -19.69 9.68
N GLU A 131 -2.75 -19.55 8.65
CA GLU A 131 -2.91 -20.58 7.64
C GLU A 131 -1.63 -20.76 6.80
N GLY A 132 -0.94 -19.66 6.49
CA GLY A 132 0.26 -19.67 5.66
C GLY A 132 1.44 -20.40 6.30
N VAL A 133 1.71 -20.15 7.58
CA VAL A 133 2.87 -20.76 8.27
C VAL A 133 2.62 -22.21 8.69
N LYS A 134 1.36 -22.63 8.83
CA LYS A 134 0.97 -24.03 9.09
C LYS A 134 0.78 -24.86 7.82
N MET A 135 0.76 -24.22 6.66
CA MET A 135 0.59 -24.87 5.36
C MET A 135 1.72 -25.86 5.07
N GLU A 136 1.38 -27.11 4.80
CA GLU A 136 2.36 -28.14 4.41
C GLU A 136 2.49 -28.24 2.89
N ASP A 137 1.37 -28.30 2.17
CA ASP A 137 1.31 -28.36 0.70
C ASP A 137 0.55 -27.14 0.12
N PRO A 138 1.24 -26.20 -0.54
CA PRO A 138 0.60 -25.04 -1.15
C PRO A 138 -0.34 -25.40 -2.31
N VAL A 139 -0.12 -26.52 -3.01
CA VAL A 139 -0.97 -26.94 -4.12
C VAL A 139 -2.30 -27.46 -3.59
N ALA A 140 -2.28 -28.36 -2.62
CA ALA A 140 -3.49 -28.82 -1.95
C ALA A 140 -4.22 -27.67 -1.25
N PHE A 141 -3.46 -26.75 -0.62
CA PHE A 141 -4.05 -25.57 0.02
C PHE A 141 -4.84 -24.71 -0.97
N VAL A 142 -4.25 -24.36 -2.12
CA VAL A 142 -4.92 -23.52 -3.13
C VAL A 142 -6.14 -24.25 -3.68
N ARG A 143 -6.03 -25.53 -4.05
CA ARG A 143 -7.15 -26.33 -4.59
C ARG A 143 -8.35 -26.40 -3.64
N GLY A 144 -8.09 -26.64 -2.35
CA GLY A 144 -9.12 -26.69 -1.32
C GLY A 144 -9.41 -25.33 -0.67
N HIS A 145 -8.97 -24.21 -1.24
CA HIS A 145 -9.12 -22.90 -0.60
C HIS A 145 -10.59 -22.49 -0.53
N VAL A 146 -11.31 -22.55 -1.66
CA VAL A 146 -12.71 -22.15 -1.78
C VAL A 146 -13.59 -22.90 -0.77
N ASP A 147 -13.44 -24.23 -0.68
CA ASP A 147 -14.22 -25.06 0.23
C ASP A 147 -13.94 -24.76 1.71
N ARG A 148 -12.71 -24.33 2.04
CA ARG A 148 -12.28 -24.00 3.40
C ARG A 148 -12.54 -22.55 3.79
N MET A 149 -12.87 -21.67 2.83
CA MET A 149 -13.10 -20.25 3.10
C MET A 149 -14.10 -20.00 4.26
N PRO A 150 -15.27 -20.66 4.33
CA PRO A 150 -16.20 -20.47 5.44
C PRO A 150 -15.69 -20.96 6.81
N GLN A 151 -14.63 -21.77 6.83
CA GLN A 151 -14.11 -22.45 8.01
C GLN A 151 -12.90 -21.73 8.62
N TYR A 152 -12.24 -20.84 7.86
CA TYR A 152 -11.10 -20.10 8.38
C TYR A 152 -11.49 -19.24 9.56
N ARG A 153 -10.66 -19.22 10.61
CA ARG A 153 -10.90 -18.39 11.80
C ARG A 153 -10.83 -16.89 11.48
N GLY A 154 -9.96 -16.50 10.54
CA GLY A 154 -9.75 -15.11 10.15
C GLY A 154 -10.73 -14.67 9.07
N VAL A 155 -11.68 -13.79 9.44
CA VAL A 155 -12.71 -13.23 8.54
C VAL A 155 -12.14 -12.62 7.26
N HIS A 156 -10.94 -12.06 7.32
CA HIS A 156 -10.31 -11.49 6.13
C HIS A 156 -9.87 -12.57 5.15
N LEU A 157 -9.37 -13.72 5.58
CA LEU A 157 -9.01 -14.82 4.67
C LEU A 157 -10.24 -15.46 4.02
N GLN A 158 -11.39 -15.45 4.71
CA GLN A 158 -12.67 -15.96 4.18
C GLN A 158 -13.19 -15.21 2.95
N THR A 159 -12.63 -14.04 2.61
CA THR A 159 -13.13 -13.17 1.53
C THR A 159 -12.02 -12.76 0.57
N GLN A 160 -10.87 -13.41 0.63
CA GLN A 160 -9.70 -13.05 -0.17
C GLN A 160 -9.06 -14.28 -0.81
N PRO A 161 -8.31 -14.10 -1.90
CA PRO A 161 -7.62 -15.20 -2.53
C PRO A 161 -6.45 -15.69 -1.67
N PRO A 162 -5.92 -16.89 -1.94
CA PRO A 162 -4.93 -17.54 -1.09
C PRO A 162 -3.53 -16.90 -1.14
N GLY A 163 -3.30 -15.90 -1.99
CA GLY A 163 -1.94 -15.44 -2.33
C GLY A 163 -1.12 -14.95 -1.13
N TRP A 164 -1.73 -14.31 -0.13
CA TRP A 164 -1.00 -13.93 1.09
C TRP A 164 -0.65 -15.12 1.97
N ALA A 165 -1.53 -16.11 2.12
CA ALA A 165 -1.23 -17.32 2.88
C ALA A 165 -0.07 -18.09 2.21
N VAL A 166 -0.11 -18.22 0.88
CA VAL A 166 0.99 -18.81 0.09
C VAL A 166 2.28 -17.98 0.22
N ALA A 167 2.19 -16.65 0.28
CA ALA A 167 3.36 -15.81 0.49
C ALA A 167 4.01 -16.02 1.87
N PHE A 168 3.20 -16.17 2.93
CA PHE A 168 3.71 -16.53 4.27
C PHE A 168 4.31 -17.93 4.32
N TRP A 169 3.71 -18.90 3.64
CA TRP A 169 4.32 -20.22 3.44
C TRP A 169 5.70 -20.10 2.78
N GLY A 170 5.80 -19.34 1.69
CA GLY A 170 7.07 -19.11 1.01
C GLY A 170 8.11 -18.42 1.91
N ALA A 171 7.68 -17.44 2.70
CA ALA A 171 8.54 -16.79 3.68
C ALA A 171 9.05 -17.76 4.76
N ARG A 172 8.19 -18.65 5.28
CA ARG A 172 8.59 -19.72 6.19
C ARG A 172 9.66 -20.62 5.56
N VAL A 173 9.43 -21.10 4.34
CA VAL A 173 10.38 -21.97 3.61
C VAL A 173 11.74 -21.28 3.43
N VAL A 174 11.77 -19.97 3.18
CA VAL A 174 13.02 -19.20 3.11
C VAL A 174 13.74 -19.21 4.46
N TRP A 175 13.04 -18.97 5.56
CA TRP A 175 13.61 -18.96 6.91
C TRP A 175 14.13 -20.33 7.35
N GLU A 176 13.49 -21.41 6.93
CA GLU A 176 13.96 -22.79 7.19
C GLU A 176 15.34 -23.07 6.58
N ARG A 177 15.72 -22.35 5.51
CA ARG A 177 17.05 -22.48 4.91
C ARG A 177 18.15 -21.81 5.74
N ILE A 178 17.80 -20.97 6.71
CA ILE A 178 18.72 -20.19 7.54
C ILE A 178 18.31 -20.21 9.02
N PRO A 179 18.30 -21.41 9.66
CA PRO A 179 17.69 -21.61 10.98
C PRO A 179 18.29 -20.73 12.08
N ALA A 180 19.59 -20.45 12.07
CA ALA A 180 20.22 -19.57 13.06
C ALA A 180 19.70 -18.12 12.99
N ALA A 181 19.43 -17.63 11.78
CA ALA A 181 18.86 -16.29 11.58
C ALA A 181 17.37 -16.29 11.94
N ALA A 182 16.63 -17.35 11.57
CA ALA A 182 15.23 -17.52 11.95
C ALA A 182 15.07 -17.52 13.47
N ASP A 183 15.92 -18.25 14.19
CA ASP A 183 15.94 -18.30 15.65
C ASP A 183 16.19 -16.92 16.27
N SER A 184 17.19 -16.20 15.79
CA SER A 184 17.50 -14.84 16.26
C SER A 184 16.34 -13.87 16.05
N VAL A 185 15.69 -13.94 14.87
CA VAL A 185 14.54 -13.09 14.54
C VAL A 185 13.32 -13.47 15.37
N ALA A 186 13.03 -14.76 15.53
CA ALA A 186 11.92 -15.24 16.35
C ALA A 186 12.08 -14.80 17.81
N HIS A 187 13.26 -14.95 18.40
CA HIS A 187 13.56 -14.46 19.74
C HIS A 187 13.36 -12.95 19.88
N TRP A 188 13.75 -12.17 18.88
CA TRP A 188 13.51 -10.73 18.87
C TRP A 188 12.01 -10.40 18.79
N LEU A 189 11.26 -11.08 17.93
CA LEU A 189 9.83 -10.89 17.75
C LEU A 189 9.03 -11.28 19.01
N LEU A 190 9.37 -12.39 19.66
CA LEU A 190 8.70 -12.87 20.87
C LEU A 190 8.85 -11.91 22.07
N ARG A 191 9.85 -11.00 22.07
CA ARG A 191 9.92 -9.92 23.07
C ARG A 191 8.76 -8.93 22.96
N SER A 192 8.09 -8.88 21.81
CA SER A 192 6.96 -8.00 21.55
C SER A 192 5.68 -8.45 22.23
N ASP A 193 5.54 -9.76 22.47
CA ASP A 193 4.41 -10.36 23.18
C ASP A 193 4.82 -11.74 23.72
N CYS A 194 5.33 -11.76 24.95
CA CYS A 194 5.75 -12.98 25.63
C CYS A 194 4.58 -13.78 26.23
N THR A 195 3.35 -13.27 26.14
CA THR A 195 2.17 -13.85 26.79
C THR A 195 1.19 -14.49 25.82
N SER A 196 1.31 -14.21 24.53
CA SER A 196 0.43 -14.76 23.51
C SER A 196 0.62 -16.26 23.35
N TYR A 197 -0.47 -16.99 23.58
CA TYR A 197 -0.53 -18.45 23.44
C TYR A 197 -0.47 -18.88 21.97
N GLU A 198 -0.80 -17.98 21.05
CA GLU A 198 -0.87 -18.22 19.61
C GLU A 198 0.47 -18.65 19.01
N TYR A 199 1.61 -18.25 19.60
CA TYR A 199 2.94 -18.63 19.13
C TYR A 199 3.50 -19.87 19.82
N ARG A 200 2.77 -20.43 20.81
CA ARG A 200 3.26 -21.56 21.58
C ARG A 200 3.32 -22.80 20.69
N GLY A 201 4.53 -23.35 20.54
CA GLY A 201 4.77 -24.52 19.68
C GLY A 201 4.97 -24.19 18.20
N MET A 202 5.04 -22.90 17.83
CA MET A 202 5.52 -22.53 16.50
C MET A 202 7.05 -22.68 16.42
N GLU A 203 7.51 -23.18 15.28
CA GLU A 203 8.92 -23.23 14.94
C GLU A 203 9.46 -21.80 14.70
N PRO A 204 10.75 -21.52 14.96
CA PRO A 204 11.33 -20.19 14.74
C PRO A 204 11.13 -19.65 13.33
N ALA A 205 11.18 -20.51 12.31
CA ALA A 205 10.93 -20.12 10.92
C ALA A 205 9.49 -19.65 10.66
N GLN A 206 8.51 -20.22 11.36
CA GLN A 206 7.11 -19.78 11.27
C GLN A 206 6.94 -18.38 11.87
N ILE A 207 7.52 -18.13 13.05
CA ILE A 207 7.49 -16.81 13.70
C ILE A 207 8.22 -15.78 12.83
N ALA A 208 9.41 -16.13 12.33
CA ALA A 208 10.21 -15.25 11.48
C ALA A 208 9.52 -14.92 10.14
N ALA A 209 8.61 -15.77 9.63
CA ALA A 209 7.83 -15.47 8.43
C ALA A 209 6.96 -14.21 8.57
N ALA A 210 6.64 -13.77 9.80
CA ALA A 210 5.95 -12.50 10.04
C ALA A 210 6.73 -11.30 9.50
N THR A 211 8.06 -11.42 9.33
CA THR A 211 8.88 -10.37 8.73
C THR A 211 8.47 -10.02 7.30
N LEU A 212 7.78 -10.91 6.57
CA LEU A 212 7.23 -10.62 5.25
C LEU A 212 6.32 -9.38 5.29
N GLN A 213 5.32 -9.37 6.17
CA GLN A 213 4.39 -8.24 6.27
C GLN A 213 5.01 -7.08 7.05
N MET A 214 5.86 -7.33 8.05
CA MET A 214 6.57 -6.25 8.75
C MET A 214 7.48 -5.44 7.81
N SER A 215 8.04 -6.10 6.78
CA SER A 215 8.84 -5.43 5.75
C SER A 215 8.07 -4.35 4.99
N LEU A 216 6.73 -4.38 4.99
CA LEU A 216 5.89 -3.33 4.41
C LEU A 216 6.12 -1.96 5.03
N VAL A 217 6.53 -1.90 6.30
CA VAL A 217 6.96 -0.65 6.95
C VAL A 217 8.20 -0.11 6.24
N VAL A 218 9.20 -0.96 6.02
CA VAL A 218 10.48 -0.60 5.38
C VAL A 218 10.28 -0.18 3.93
N ILE A 219 9.48 -0.91 3.16
CA ILE A 219 9.27 -0.61 1.74
C ILE A 219 8.21 0.49 1.50
N SER A 220 7.51 0.95 2.54
CA SER A 220 6.45 1.96 2.42
C SER A 220 6.91 3.22 1.68
N GLY A 221 8.18 3.63 1.88
CA GLY A 221 8.77 4.79 1.23
C GLY A 221 8.93 4.67 -0.29
N VAL A 222 8.97 3.45 -0.84
CA VAL A 222 9.19 3.19 -2.28
C VAL A 222 8.09 3.83 -3.14
N GLY A 223 6.88 3.99 -2.62
CA GLY A 223 5.78 4.66 -3.32
C GLY A 223 6.06 6.11 -3.72
N ALA A 224 7.02 6.77 -3.08
CA ALA A 224 7.47 8.11 -3.47
C ALA A 224 8.05 8.16 -4.89
N ILE A 225 8.66 7.07 -5.38
CA ILE A 225 9.27 7.00 -6.71
C ILE A 225 8.21 7.07 -7.83
N PRO A 226 7.22 6.15 -7.91
CA PRO A 226 6.18 6.24 -8.93
C PRO A 226 5.32 7.49 -8.72
N LEU A 227 5.16 8.00 -7.50
CA LEU A 227 4.48 9.27 -7.24
C LEU A 227 5.19 10.45 -7.90
N TYR A 228 6.52 10.54 -7.77
CA TYR A 228 7.31 11.56 -8.44
C TYR A 228 7.18 11.47 -9.96
N LEU A 229 7.30 10.26 -10.51
CA LEU A 229 7.27 10.03 -11.94
C LEU A 229 5.90 10.40 -12.52
N LEU A 230 4.82 9.95 -11.87
CA LEU A 230 3.45 10.33 -12.22
C LEU A 230 3.25 11.84 -12.11
N GLY A 231 3.66 12.44 -10.99
CA GLY A 231 3.51 13.87 -10.74
C GLY A 231 4.23 14.73 -11.78
N ARG A 232 5.44 14.32 -12.20
CA ARG A 232 6.21 15.03 -13.23
C ARG A 232 5.58 14.91 -14.61
N GLU A 233 5.01 13.75 -14.94
CA GLU A 233 4.38 13.50 -16.26
C GLU A 233 2.95 14.06 -16.37
N ALA A 234 2.26 14.25 -15.24
CA ALA A 234 0.90 14.75 -15.18
C ALA A 234 0.81 16.25 -14.85
N PHE A 235 1.78 16.78 -14.09
CA PHE A 235 1.76 18.16 -13.59
C PHE A 235 3.07 18.89 -13.88
N SER A 236 3.81 19.30 -12.84
CA SER A 236 5.09 19.99 -12.93
C SER A 236 6.12 19.33 -12.02
N GLU A 237 7.41 19.54 -12.29
CA GLU A 237 8.47 19.03 -11.41
C GLU A 237 8.38 19.59 -9.98
N ARG A 238 7.90 20.83 -9.82
CA ARG A 238 7.68 21.40 -8.48
C ARG A 238 6.56 20.67 -7.75
N ALA A 239 5.42 20.44 -8.41
CA ALA A 239 4.31 19.68 -7.84
C ALA A 239 4.73 18.25 -7.49
N ALA A 240 5.49 17.59 -8.35
CA ALA A 240 6.01 16.24 -8.11
C ALA A 240 6.93 16.18 -6.89
N ARG A 241 7.86 17.13 -6.75
CA ARG A 241 8.75 17.23 -5.58
C ARG A 241 7.99 17.50 -4.29
N LEU A 242 7.00 18.39 -4.33
CA LEU A 242 6.14 18.65 -3.17
C LEU A 242 5.33 17.42 -2.77
N ALA A 243 4.73 16.72 -3.73
CA ALA A 243 4.01 15.47 -3.48
C ALA A 243 4.89 14.41 -2.80
N VAL A 244 6.14 14.27 -3.25
CA VAL A 244 7.14 13.40 -2.63
C VAL A 244 7.47 13.86 -1.20
N ALA A 245 7.72 15.15 -0.99
CA ALA A 245 8.09 15.67 0.33
C ALA A 245 6.98 15.50 1.38
N VAL A 246 5.71 15.53 0.97
CA VAL A 246 4.56 15.30 1.87
C VAL A 246 4.15 13.83 1.98
N TYR A 247 4.65 12.96 1.11
CA TYR A 247 4.32 11.53 1.09
C TYR A 247 4.48 10.83 2.45
N PRO A 248 5.58 11.04 3.21
CA PRO A 248 5.75 10.40 4.53
C PRO A 248 4.66 10.76 5.54
N LEU A 249 3.96 11.88 5.35
CA LEU A 249 2.94 12.38 6.27
C LEU A 249 1.52 12.00 5.84
N MET A 250 1.35 11.20 4.79
CA MET A 250 0.01 10.77 4.39
C MET A 250 -0.66 10.03 5.56
N PRO A 251 -1.83 10.50 6.04
CA PRO A 251 -2.48 9.90 7.20
C PRO A 251 -2.68 8.40 7.05
N GLY A 252 -3.04 7.92 5.85
CA GLY A 252 -3.19 6.49 5.57
C GLY A 252 -1.90 5.69 5.76
N LEU A 253 -0.73 6.24 5.40
CA LEU A 253 0.54 5.56 5.64
C LEU A 253 0.90 5.52 7.13
N LEU A 254 0.55 6.56 7.88
CA LEU A 254 0.82 6.63 9.32
C LEU A 254 -0.18 5.81 10.16
N ALA A 255 -1.42 5.69 9.68
CA ALA A 255 -2.52 5.00 10.34
C ALA A 255 -2.51 3.49 10.09
N PHE A 256 -2.15 3.06 8.88
CA PHE A 256 -2.18 1.66 8.46
C PHE A 256 -0.78 1.07 8.27
N GLN A 257 0.19 1.53 9.07
CA GLN A 257 1.55 1.00 9.08
C GLN A 257 1.54 -0.52 9.22
N SER A 258 2.40 -1.21 8.49
CA SER A 258 2.49 -2.69 8.43
C SER A 258 1.26 -3.43 7.91
N LYS A 259 0.19 -2.73 7.52
CA LYS A 259 -0.95 -3.36 6.84
C LYS A 259 -0.69 -3.46 5.35
N ARG A 260 -1.28 -4.48 4.75
CA ARG A 260 -1.22 -4.79 3.31
C ARG A 260 -1.72 -3.62 2.44
N GLY A 261 -2.56 -2.74 3.00
CA GLY A 261 -2.96 -1.47 2.40
C GLY A 261 -1.80 -0.58 1.94
N VAL A 262 -0.64 -0.63 2.61
CA VAL A 262 0.57 0.10 2.18
C VAL A 262 1.07 -0.41 0.83
N LEU A 263 1.16 -1.73 0.65
CA LEU A 263 1.53 -2.34 -0.63
C LEU A 263 0.54 -1.93 -1.73
N TYR A 264 -0.76 -1.98 -1.41
CA TYR A 264 -1.83 -1.60 -2.32
C TYR A 264 -1.78 -0.12 -2.73
N ALA A 265 -1.37 0.78 -1.85
CA ALA A 265 -1.13 2.18 -2.20
C ALA A 265 0.04 2.33 -3.19
N ILE A 266 1.17 1.63 -2.95
CA ILE A 266 2.33 1.63 -3.85
C ILE A 266 1.94 1.07 -5.23
N VAL A 267 1.23 -0.06 -5.25
CA VAL A 267 0.73 -0.68 -6.48
C VAL A 267 -0.19 0.29 -7.22
N THR A 268 -1.13 0.94 -6.53
CA THR A 268 -2.09 1.86 -7.15
C THR A 268 -1.40 3.04 -7.81
N ILE A 269 -0.44 3.68 -7.12
CA ILE A 269 0.32 4.81 -7.68
C ILE A 269 1.15 4.36 -8.88
N THR A 270 1.75 3.17 -8.80
CA THR A 270 2.51 2.57 -9.90
C THR A 270 1.62 2.25 -11.09
N ALA A 271 0.43 1.70 -10.86
CA ALA A 271 -0.55 1.40 -11.89
C ALA A 271 -1.01 2.68 -12.61
N LEU A 272 -1.30 3.76 -11.87
CA LEU A 272 -1.62 5.06 -12.47
C LEU A 272 -0.47 5.64 -13.29
N TRP A 273 0.77 5.49 -12.83
CA TRP A 273 1.95 5.89 -13.60
C TRP A 273 2.11 5.09 -14.89
N LEU A 274 1.96 3.76 -14.84
CA LEU A 274 2.01 2.91 -16.03
C LEU A 274 0.86 3.21 -16.99
N ALA A 275 -0.35 3.44 -16.49
CA ALA A 275 -1.51 3.85 -17.29
C ALA A 275 -1.26 5.18 -18.00
N ARG A 276 -0.71 6.19 -17.28
CA ARG A 276 -0.31 7.47 -17.87
C ARG A 276 0.69 7.27 -19.00
N ARG A 277 1.72 6.46 -18.80
CA ARG A 277 2.73 6.21 -19.83
C ARG A 277 2.16 5.44 -21.02
N ALA A 278 1.36 4.41 -20.77
CA ALA A 278 0.72 3.62 -21.81
C ALA A 278 -0.17 4.50 -22.70
N VAL A 279 -0.96 5.38 -22.10
CA VAL A 279 -1.88 6.25 -22.85
C VAL A 279 -1.16 7.38 -23.59
N THR A 280 -0.17 8.03 -22.96
CA THR A 280 0.53 9.18 -23.56
C THR A 280 1.63 8.81 -24.53
N ARG A 281 2.32 7.68 -24.31
CA ARG A 281 3.43 7.22 -25.17
C ARG A 281 3.03 6.09 -26.11
N GLY A 282 1.81 5.55 -25.99
CA GLY A 282 1.31 4.46 -26.81
C GLY A 282 2.11 3.15 -26.70
N ARG A 283 2.90 2.97 -25.63
CA ARG A 283 3.82 1.83 -25.49
C ARG A 283 3.10 0.60 -24.96
N TRP A 284 3.03 -0.46 -25.77
CA TRP A 284 2.42 -1.74 -25.38
C TRP A 284 3.04 -2.36 -24.12
N ARG A 285 4.36 -2.24 -23.95
CA ARG A 285 5.07 -2.75 -22.76
C ARG A 285 4.53 -2.15 -21.45
N ASP A 286 4.17 -0.87 -21.45
CA ASP A 286 3.64 -0.20 -20.26
C ASP A 286 2.21 -0.70 -19.95
N ALA A 287 1.40 -0.98 -20.99
CA ALA A 287 0.06 -1.57 -20.86
C ALA A 287 0.11 -3.02 -20.34
N VAL A 288 1.02 -3.85 -20.86
CA VAL A 288 1.23 -5.22 -20.37
C VAL A 288 1.72 -5.21 -18.93
N SER A 289 2.69 -4.35 -18.60
CA SER A 289 3.20 -4.22 -17.22
C SER A 289 2.10 -3.82 -16.24
N LEU A 290 1.20 -2.91 -16.65
CA LEU A 290 0.01 -2.54 -15.89
C LEU A 290 -0.93 -3.73 -15.68
N GLY A 291 -1.23 -4.47 -16.74
CA GLY A 291 -2.08 -5.66 -16.67
C GLY A 291 -1.52 -6.73 -15.74
N VAL A 292 -0.24 -7.06 -15.87
CA VAL A 292 0.44 -8.04 -15.01
C VAL A 292 0.45 -7.57 -13.55
N LEU A 293 0.80 -6.30 -13.30
CA LEU A 293 0.81 -5.75 -11.94
C LEU A 293 -0.55 -5.88 -11.26
N LEU A 294 -1.63 -5.50 -11.96
CA LEU A 294 -2.99 -5.59 -11.43
C LEU A 294 -3.46 -7.03 -11.27
N ALA A 295 -3.17 -7.92 -12.23
CA ALA A 295 -3.53 -9.33 -12.16
C ALA A 295 -2.81 -10.05 -11.02
N VAL A 296 -1.50 -9.85 -10.83
CA VAL A 296 -0.75 -10.43 -9.71
C VAL A 296 -1.26 -9.89 -8.37
N THR A 297 -1.49 -8.59 -8.27
CA THR A 297 -2.04 -7.98 -7.04
C THR A 297 -3.41 -8.55 -6.71
N SER A 298 -4.19 -8.91 -7.73
CA SER A 298 -5.52 -9.48 -7.56
C SER A 298 -5.49 -10.87 -6.92
N LEU A 299 -4.39 -11.64 -7.03
CA LEU A 299 -4.20 -12.88 -6.26
C LEU A 299 -3.90 -12.64 -4.78
N LEU A 300 -3.48 -11.43 -4.43
CA LEU A 300 -3.21 -11.05 -3.05
C LEU A 300 -4.47 -10.47 -2.39
N ALA A 301 -5.27 -9.69 -3.11
CA ALA A 301 -6.57 -9.25 -2.61
C ALA A 301 -7.55 -8.87 -3.72
N LEU A 302 -8.83 -9.16 -3.49
CA LEU A 302 -9.94 -8.73 -4.33
C LEU A 302 -10.10 -7.22 -4.41
N GLN A 303 -9.54 -6.49 -3.42
CA GLN A 303 -9.50 -5.01 -3.42
C GLN A 303 -8.77 -4.43 -4.64
N SER A 304 -7.98 -5.23 -5.37
CA SER A 304 -7.41 -4.82 -6.66
C SER A 304 -8.47 -4.41 -7.69
N SER A 305 -9.72 -4.90 -7.57
CA SER A 305 -10.85 -4.48 -8.42
C SER A 305 -11.09 -2.97 -8.33
N VAL A 306 -10.94 -2.38 -7.15
CA VAL A 306 -11.01 -0.92 -6.94
C VAL A 306 -9.88 -0.21 -7.68
N MET A 307 -8.68 -0.80 -7.72
CA MET A 307 -7.55 -0.24 -8.48
C MET A 307 -7.81 -0.30 -9.99
N VAL A 308 -8.34 -1.42 -10.49
CA VAL A 308 -8.74 -1.57 -11.90
C VAL A 308 -9.80 -0.52 -12.25
N ALA A 309 -10.82 -0.35 -11.41
CA ALA A 309 -11.85 0.66 -11.60
C ALA A 309 -11.28 2.09 -11.60
N LEU A 310 -10.36 2.40 -10.68
CA LEU A 310 -9.69 3.71 -10.62
C LEU A 310 -8.85 3.98 -11.87
N VAL A 311 -8.08 3.00 -12.34
CA VAL A 311 -7.32 3.08 -13.59
C VAL A 311 -8.25 3.25 -14.80
N GLY A 312 -9.36 2.52 -14.84
CA GLY A 312 -10.38 2.66 -15.87
C GLY A 312 -11.00 4.05 -15.90
N ALA A 313 -11.40 4.57 -14.74
CA ALA A 313 -11.91 5.93 -14.59
C ALA A 313 -10.88 6.99 -15.03
N TYR A 314 -9.61 6.80 -14.67
CA TYR A 314 -8.51 7.65 -15.11
C TYR A 314 -8.37 7.66 -16.65
N LEU A 315 -8.36 6.48 -17.29
CA LEU A 315 -8.24 6.36 -18.75
C LEU A 315 -9.45 6.97 -19.49
N LEU A 316 -10.66 6.73 -18.98
CA LEU A 316 -11.88 7.34 -19.51
C LEU A 316 -11.83 8.86 -19.39
N GLY A 317 -11.47 9.38 -18.21
CA GLY A 317 -11.31 10.81 -18.00
C GLY A 317 -10.27 11.43 -18.94
N HIS A 318 -9.17 10.71 -19.19
CA HIS A 318 -8.14 11.16 -20.13
C HIS A 318 -8.68 11.31 -21.56
N VAL A 319 -9.41 10.31 -22.07
CA VAL A 319 -9.99 10.37 -23.42
C VAL A 319 -11.11 11.41 -23.53
N LEU A 320 -11.99 11.48 -22.53
CA LEU A 320 -13.18 12.35 -22.57
C LEU A 320 -12.84 13.84 -22.39
N PHE A 321 -11.82 14.15 -21.57
CA PHE A 321 -11.55 15.54 -21.16
C PHE A 321 -10.21 16.08 -21.65
N ILE A 322 -9.21 15.24 -21.93
CA ILE A 322 -7.86 15.70 -22.32
C ILE A 322 -7.64 15.51 -23.82
N GLU A 323 -7.84 14.30 -24.35
CA GLU A 323 -7.52 13.99 -25.75
C GLU A 323 -8.70 13.33 -26.49
N ARG A 324 -9.54 14.18 -27.10
CA ARG A 324 -10.80 13.79 -27.76
C ARG A 324 -10.64 13.23 -29.19
N SER A 325 -9.51 12.63 -29.51
CA SER A 325 -9.29 12.07 -30.86
C SER A 325 -9.88 10.65 -30.99
N ARG A 326 -10.31 10.24 -32.18
CA ARG A 326 -10.70 8.82 -32.42
C ARG A 326 -9.54 7.84 -32.15
N GLY A 327 -8.29 8.32 -32.25
CA GLY A 327 -7.10 7.52 -31.96
C GLY A 327 -6.95 7.17 -30.47
N SER A 328 -7.40 8.04 -29.56
CA SER A 328 -7.25 7.81 -28.11
C SER A 328 -8.12 6.65 -27.62
N TRP A 329 -9.31 6.45 -28.20
CA TRP A 329 -10.14 5.26 -27.94
C TRP A 329 -9.46 3.95 -28.33
N ARG A 330 -8.68 3.93 -29.43
CA ARG A 330 -7.91 2.75 -29.82
C ARG A 330 -6.80 2.44 -28.81
N VAL A 331 -6.16 3.47 -28.26
CA VAL A 331 -5.13 3.32 -27.21
C VAL A 331 -5.76 2.76 -25.93
N VAL A 332 -6.90 3.31 -25.49
CA VAL A 332 -7.62 2.77 -24.32
C VAL A 332 -8.07 1.34 -24.56
N ALA A 333 -8.65 1.01 -25.71
CA ALA A 333 -9.04 -0.36 -26.05
C ALA A 333 -7.86 -1.33 -25.98
N ARG A 334 -6.69 -0.93 -26.48
CA ARG A 334 -5.44 -1.71 -26.37
C ARG A 334 -5.02 -1.90 -24.92
N ILE A 335 -5.04 -0.86 -24.09
CA ILE A 335 -4.70 -0.96 -22.67
C ILE A 335 -5.67 -1.91 -21.96
N SER A 336 -6.97 -1.75 -22.16
CA SER A 336 -8.00 -2.62 -21.61
C SER A 336 -7.81 -4.07 -22.04
N LEU A 337 -7.46 -4.31 -23.31
CA LEU A 337 -7.15 -5.65 -23.82
C LEU A 337 -5.91 -6.24 -23.12
N ALA A 338 -4.83 -5.47 -22.94
CA ALA A 338 -3.63 -5.95 -22.25
C ALA A 338 -3.94 -6.34 -20.79
N VAL A 339 -4.74 -5.53 -20.09
CA VAL A 339 -5.19 -5.81 -18.73
C VAL A 339 -6.06 -7.08 -18.72
N ALA A 340 -7.08 -7.16 -19.58
CA ALA A 340 -7.97 -8.30 -19.67
C ALA A 340 -7.21 -9.61 -19.98
N LEU A 341 -6.28 -9.59 -20.93
CA LEU A 341 -5.44 -10.76 -21.25
C LEU A 341 -4.55 -11.17 -20.07
N SER A 342 -4.00 -10.20 -19.32
CA SER A 342 -3.19 -10.52 -18.13
C SER A 342 -4.03 -11.21 -17.05
N PHE A 343 -5.24 -10.72 -16.80
CA PHE A 343 -6.19 -11.38 -15.90
C PHE A 343 -6.60 -12.76 -16.41
N ALA A 344 -6.93 -12.89 -17.71
CA ALA A 344 -7.33 -14.16 -18.30
C ALA A 344 -6.21 -15.22 -18.22
N VAL A 345 -4.96 -14.84 -18.50
CA VAL A 345 -3.81 -15.75 -18.40
C VAL A 345 -3.61 -16.20 -16.95
N LEU A 346 -3.64 -15.27 -16.00
CA LEU A 346 -3.28 -15.56 -14.63
C LEU A 346 -4.41 -16.24 -13.85
N TRP A 347 -5.65 -15.74 -13.93
CA TRP A 347 -6.82 -16.40 -13.33
C TRP A 347 -7.30 -17.62 -14.10
N GLY A 348 -7.21 -17.61 -15.43
CA GLY A 348 -7.48 -18.81 -16.23
C GLY A 348 -6.46 -19.90 -15.95
N GLY A 349 -5.18 -19.55 -15.81
CA GLY A 349 -4.15 -20.47 -15.34
C GLY A 349 -4.44 -21.00 -13.94
N MET A 350 -4.86 -20.13 -13.01
CA MET A 350 -5.25 -20.57 -11.66
C MET A 350 -6.38 -21.60 -11.69
N TRP A 351 -7.41 -21.33 -12.49
CA TRP A 351 -8.56 -22.21 -12.64
C TRP A 351 -8.19 -23.53 -13.32
N LEU A 352 -7.41 -23.49 -14.41
CA LEU A 352 -7.00 -24.69 -15.13
C LEU A 352 -6.09 -25.62 -14.32
N VAL A 353 -5.19 -25.06 -13.51
CA VAL A 353 -4.19 -25.85 -12.76
C VAL A 353 -4.68 -26.25 -11.37
N TRP A 354 -5.44 -25.37 -10.71
CA TRP A 354 -5.85 -25.53 -9.31
C TRP A 354 -7.36 -25.49 -9.09
N GLY A 355 -8.18 -25.33 -10.13
CA GLY A 355 -9.65 -25.33 -9.99
C GLY A 355 -10.20 -24.12 -9.24
N VAL A 356 -9.41 -23.06 -9.04
CA VAL A 356 -9.82 -21.84 -8.32
C VAL A 356 -10.06 -20.70 -9.30
N SER A 357 -11.25 -20.12 -9.25
CA SER A 357 -11.63 -18.96 -10.07
C SER A 357 -11.98 -17.72 -9.24
N TRP A 358 -11.96 -16.55 -9.88
CA TRP A 358 -12.32 -15.28 -9.24
C TRP A 358 -13.76 -15.26 -8.68
N PRO A 359 -14.80 -15.72 -9.41
CA PRO A 359 -16.18 -15.66 -8.93
C PRO A 359 -16.47 -16.55 -7.73
N GLU A 360 -15.70 -17.60 -7.49
CA GLU A 360 -15.90 -18.51 -6.35
C GLU A 360 -15.38 -17.93 -5.02
N ILE A 361 -14.52 -16.90 -5.09
CA ILE A 361 -13.95 -16.24 -3.92
C ILE A 361 -14.84 -15.05 -3.47
N TYR A 362 -15.74 -14.58 -4.33
CA TYR A 362 -16.63 -13.44 -4.08
C TYR A 362 -18.01 -13.91 -3.65
#